data_AF-A0A559N8U1-F1
#
_entry.id   AF-A0A559N8U1-F1
#
_cell.length_a   1.000
_cell.length_b   1.000
_cell.length_c   1.000
_cell.angle_alpha   90.00
_cell.angle_beta   90.00
_cell.angle_gamma   90.00
#
_symmetry.space_group_name_H-M   'P 1'
#
loop_
_entity.id
_entity.type
_entity.pdbx_description
1 polymer ?
#
loop_
_entity_poly.entity_id
_entity_poly.type
_entity_poly.pdbx_seq_one_letter_code
_entity_poly.pdbx_strand_id
1 'polypeptide(L)'
;MNNLLYEVKYAVETYFKFLQDNYNFTSFEQVPLAYEYHFKAKDKANNFINIHIELIASTPIWVNFNGAYIEDIISSDVVNAYNQELHSLYDKNFKKYLKTKDVAYISANIDNYNLYGKSINEKRLQYIAKVINKDFYTLVEASNKLKQLKNSKDKEANKHINSNTLNEFVLLSKSQKFKQKFKYNKTLCIDTEKCQIEVVSYTELEDVIKKLLKSKINLQIKWFFVN
;
A
#
# COMPACT_ATOMS: atom_id res chain seq x y z
N MET A 1 -15.11 -26.25 11.16
CA MET A 1 -14.53 -24.95 10.73
C MET A 1 -14.62 -23.85 11.81
N ASN A 2 -15.07 -24.14 13.05
CA ASN A 2 -15.13 -23.17 14.17
C ASN A 2 -13.77 -22.87 14.85
N ASN A 3 -12.63 -23.32 14.29
CA ASN A 3 -11.34 -23.23 14.98
C ASN A 3 -10.36 -22.19 14.40
N LEU A 4 -10.43 -21.86 13.10
CA LEU A 4 -9.45 -20.95 12.50
C LEU A 4 -9.50 -19.53 13.09
N LEU A 5 -10.69 -18.92 13.16
CA LEU A 5 -10.83 -17.56 13.67
C LEU A 5 -10.32 -17.47 15.11
N TYR A 6 -10.64 -18.49 15.90
CA TYR A 6 -10.16 -18.62 17.27
C TYR A 6 -8.64 -18.81 17.33
N GLU A 7 -8.07 -19.68 16.50
CA GLU A 7 -6.62 -19.93 16.40
C GLU A 7 -5.85 -18.66 16.03
N VAL A 8 -6.31 -17.93 15.02
CA VAL A 8 -5.68 -16.67 14.60
C VAL A 8 -5.81 -15.62 15.69
N LYS A 9 -7.01 -15.46 16.29
CA LYS A 9 -7.21 -14.54 17.40
C LYS A 9 -6.25 -14.83 18.54
N TYR A 10 -6.16 -16.10 18.95
CA TYR A 10 -5.26 -16.54 20.02
C TYR A 10 -3.79 -16.26 19.67
N ALA A 11 -3.36 -16.56 18.44
CA ALA A 11 -2.02 -16.28 17.96
C ALA A 11 -1.71 -14.77 17.95
N VAL A 12 -2.66 -13.93 17.53
CA VAL A 12 -2.53 -12.47 17.56
C VAL A 12 -2.37 -11.97 19.00
N GLU A 13 -3.29 -12.35 19.89
CA GLU A 13 -3.28 -11.94 21.29
C GLU A 13 -2.04 -12.44 22.04
N THR A 14 -1.48 -13.57 21.62
CA THR A 14 -0.26 -14.15 22.21
C THR A 14 1.00 -13.50 21.66
N TYR A 15 1.24 -13.56 20.34
CA TYR A 15 2.53 -13.14 19.78
C TYR A 15 2.68 -11.63 19.70
N PHE A 16 1.58 -10.87 19.62
CA PHE A 16 1.63 -9.41 19.54
C PHE A 16 1.34 -8.73 20.87
N LYS A 17 1.28 -9.48 21.99
CA LYS A 17 1.06 -8.91 23.33
C LYS A 17 2.07 -7.83 23.70
N PHE A 18 3.31 -7.99 23.23
CA PHE A 18 4.39 -7.02 23.44
C PHE A 18 4.04 -5.59 22.97
N LEU A 19 3.13 -5.43 22.00
CA LEU A 19 2.68 -4.10 21.56
C LEU A 19 1.97 -3.34 22.69
N GLN A 20 1.21 -4.05 23.51
CA GLN A 20 0.56 -3.47 24.69
C GLN A 20 1.59 -3.27 25.80
N ASP A 21 2.43 -4.29 26.05
CA ASP A 21 3.35 -4.32 27.19
C ASP A 21 4.48 -3.27 27.05
N ASN A 22 4.99 -3.08 25.84
CA ASN A 22 6.19 -2.28 25.58
C ASN A 22 5.90 -0.97 24.83
N TYR A 23 4.79 -0.89 24.07
CA TYR A 23 4.54 0.21 23.12
C TYR A 23 3.20 0.92 23.32
N ASN A 24 2.48 0.66 24.42
CA ASN A 24 1.22 1.33 24.78
C ASN A 24 0.11 1.21 23.71
N PHE A 25 0.10 0.11 22.94
CA PHE A 25 -1.03 -0.19 22.07
C PHE A 25 -2.26 -0.57 22.91
N THR A 26 -3.45 -0.28 22.37
CA THR A 26 -4.69 -0.84 22.88
C THR A 26 -4.72 -2.37 22.73
N SER A 27 -5.62 -3.02 23.45
CA SER A 27 -6.01 -4.40 23.14
C SER A 27 -6.46 -4.52 21.68
N PHE A 28 -6.27 -5.70 21.10
CA PHE A 28 -6.75 -5.99 19.76
C PHE A 28 -8.29 -6.02 19.73
N GLU A 29 -8.88 -5.21 18.87
CA GLU A 29 -10.30 -5.22 18.56
C GLU A 29 -10.54 -6.11 17.34
N GLN A 30 -11.45 -7.08 17.47
CA GLN A 30 -11.89 -7.91 16.35
C GLN A 30 -13.04 -7.21 15.61
N VAL A 31 -12.82 -6.87 14.34
CA VAL A 31 -13.79 -6.20 13.48
C VAL A 31 -14.12 -7.10 12.27
N PRO A 32 -15.35 -7.61 12.14
CA PRO A 32 -15.78 -8.33 10.94
C PRO A 32 -16.01 -7.33 9.78
N LEU A 33 -15.50 -7.65 8.59
CA LEU A 33 -15.70 -6.89 7.35
C LEU A 33 -15.99 -7.85 6.20
N ALA A 34 -17.26 -7.97 5.81
CA ALA A 34 -17.71 -8.93 4.79
C ALA A 34 -17.21 -10.37 5.07
N TYR A 35 -16.35 -10.92 4.22
CA TYR A 35 -15.77 -12.27 4.36
C TYR A 35 -14.46 -12.29 5.17
N GLU A 36 -14.06 -11.13 5.70
CA GLU A 36 -12.81 -10.92 6.42
C GLU A 36 -13.03 -10.65 7.91
N TYR A 37 -12.01 -11.00 8.69
CA TYR A 37 -11.89 -10.63 10.09
C TYR A 37 -10.60 -9.87 10.30
N HIS A 38 -10.71 -8.70 10.93
CA HIS A 38 -9.59 -7.84 11.23
C HIS A 38 -9.34 -7.80 12.74
N PHE A 39 -8.08 -7.81 13.11
CA PHE A 39 -7.59 -7.61 14.47
C PHE A 39 -6.78 -6.32 14.48
N LYS A 40 -7.36 -5.27 15.07
CA LYS A 40 -6.82 -3.92 15.02
C LYS A 40 -6.36 -3.47 16.39
N ALA A 41 -5.18 -2.88 16.47
CA ALA A 41 -4.68 -2.23 17.68
C ALA A 41 -3.96 -0.95 17.30
N LYS A 42 -3.97 0.06 18.18
CA LYS A 42 -3.31 1.34 17.96
C LYS A 42 -2.72 1.93 19.22
N ASP A 43 -1.71 2.79 19.07
CA ASP A 43 -1.17 3.61 20.16
C ASP A 43 -1.77 5.04 20.16
N LYS A 44 -1.32 5.86 21.11
CA LYS A 44 -1.73 7.27 21.23
C LYS A 44 -1.23 8.17 20.09
N ALA A 45 -0.11 7.81 19.47
CA ALA A 45 0.43 8.51 18.30
C ALA A 45 -0.32 8.11 17.01
N ASN A 46 -1.35 7.26 17.13
CA ASN A 46 -2.15 6.73 16.03
C ASN A 46 -1.34 5.85 15.07
N ASN A 47 -0.22 5.27 15.56
CA ASN A 47 0.36 4.11 14.92
C ASN A 47 -0.59 2.94 15.12
N PHE A 48 -0.82 2.14 14.08
CA PHE A 48 -1.76 1.04 14.14
C PHE A 48 -1.23 -0.19 13.42
N ILE A 49 -1.68 -1.34 13.91
CA ILE A 49 -1.51 -2.63 13.26
C ILE A 49 -2.89 -3.19 12.91
N ASN A 50 -2.98 -3.83 11.75
CA ASN A 50 -4.17 -4.52 11.28
C ASN A 50 -3.75 -5.90 10.75
N ILE A 51 -4.07 -6.94 11.49
CA ILE A 51 -3.88 -8.33 11.09
C ILE A 51 -5.23 -8.83 10.61
N HIS A 52 -5.33 -9.32 9.38
CA HIS A 52 -6.61 -9.76 8.84
C HIS A 52 -6.52 -11.05 8.06
N ILE A 53 -7.65 -11.75 8.04
CA ILE A 53 -7.83 -13.05 7.41
C ILE A 53 -9.14 -13.06 6.65
N GLU A 54 -9.18 -13.82 5.57
CA GLU A 54 -10.41 -14.18 4.88
C GLU A 54 -10.76 -15.64 5.22
N LEU A 55 -12.01 -15.94 5.60
CA LEU A 55 -12.42 -17.30 5.98
C LEU A 55 -12.69 -18.20 4.76
N ILE A 56 -11.63 -18.53 4.02
CA ILE A 56 -11.65 -19.38 2.83
C ILE A 56 -10.82 -20.67 2.98
N ALA A 57 -10.86 -21.58 2.01
CA ALA A 57 -10.13 -22.84 2.11
C ALA A 57 -8.59 -22.69 2.13
N SER A 58 -8.04 -21.54 1.75
CA SER A 58 -6.59 -21.24 1.73
C SER A 58 -6.13 -20.27 2.83
N THR A 59 -7.06 -19.66 3.58
CA THR A 59 -6.90 -18.64 4.63
C THR A 59 -5.54 -17.94 4.76
N PRO A 60 -5.22 -17.09 3.78
CA PRO A 60 -4.09 -16.18 3.89
C PRO A 60 -4.24 -15.22 5.08
N ILE A 61 -3.11 -14.86 5.68
CA ILE A 61 -2.99 -13.85 6.72
C ILE A 61 -2.23 -12.66 6.19
N TRP A 62 -2.87 -11.51 6.22
CA TRP A 62 -2.25 -10.24 5.88
C TRP A 62 -1.97 -9.44 7.15
N VAL A 63 -0.78 -8.85 7.20
CA VAL A 63 -0.38 -7.95 8.30
C VAL A 63 -0.05 -6.60 7.71
N ASN A 64 -0.68 -5.58 8.26
CA ASN A 64 -0.48 -4.20 7.86
C ASN A 64 -0.06 -3.38 9.08
N PHE A 65 0.95 -2.54 8.90
CA PHE A 65 1.43 -1.60 9.90
C PHE A 65 1.39 -0.17 9.32
N ASN A 66 0.65 0.72 9.98
CA ASN A 66 0.41 2.11 9.55
C ASN A 66 -0.14 2.28 8.12
N GLY A 67 -0.83 1.27 7.59
CA GLY A 67 -1.36 1.28 6.22
C GLY A 67 -0.44 0.62 5.20
N ALA A 68 0.78 0.23 5.54
CA ALA A 68 1.69 -0.50 4.67
C ALA A 68 1.68 -2.00 4.99
N TYR A 69 1.68 -2.85 3.95
CA TYR A 69 1.77 -4.31 4.12
C TYR A 69 3.16 -4.69 4.63
N ILE A 70 3.24 -5.70 5.47
CA ILE A 70 4.51 -6.09 6.09
C ILE A 70 5.55 -6.53 5.05
N GLU A 71 5.09 -7.11 3.94
CA GLU A 71 5.88 -7.49 2.77
C GLU A 71 6.52 -6.29 2.06
N ASP A 72 5.86 -5.13 2.11
CA ASP A 72 6.40 -3.89 1.53
C ASP A 72 7.49 -3.28 2.44
N ILE A 73 7.53 -3.65 3.72
CA ILE A 73 8.40 -3.05 4.74
C ILE A 73 9.59 -3.97 5.07
N ILE A 74 9.36 -5.27 5.18
CA ILE A 74 10.34 -6.27 5.64
C ILE A 74 10.75 -7.15 4.46
N SER A 75 12.03 -7.11 4.11
CA SER A 75 12.63 -8.05 3.18
C SER A 75 13.09 -9.29 3.95
N SER A 76 12.37 -10.40 3.81
CA SER A 76 12.71 -11.66 4.45
C SER A 76 12.21 -12.84 3.62
N ASP A 77 13.06 -13.85 3.45
CA ASP A 77 12.71 -15.09 2.77
C ASP A 77 11.50 -15.78 3.41
N VAL A 78 11.35 -15.69 4.74
CA VAL A 78 10.20 -16.26 5.46
C VAL A 78 8.90 -15.52 5.12
N VAL A 79 8.96 -14.19 5.04
CA VAL A 79 7.80 -13.36 4.68
C VAL A 79 7.43 -13.57 3.21
N ASN A 80 8.43 -13.68 2.34
CA ASN A 80 8.28 -13.83 0.89
C ASN A 80 7.83 -15.24 0.48
N ALA A 81 8.28 -16.28 1.17
CA ALA A 81 7.94 -17.67 0.88
C ALA A 81 6.50 -18.03 1.26
N TYR A 82 5.89 -17.31 2.21
CA TYR A 82 4.56 -17.63 2.74
C TYR A 82 3.49 -17.82 1.64
N ASN A 83 3.37 -16.86 0.72
CA ASN A 83 2.37 -16.97 -0.35
C ASN A 83 2.67 -18.15 -1.28
N GLN A 84 3.94 -18.45 -1.52
CA GLN A 84 4.34 -19.60 -2.34
C GLN A 84 3.99 -20.93 -1.66
N GLU A 85 4.14 -21.02 -0.33
CA GLU A 85 3.72 -22.19 0.45
C GLU A 85 2.21 -22.39 0.40
N LEU A 86 1.42 -21.32 0.60
CA LEU A 86 -0.04 -21.40 0.48
C LEU A 86 -0.49 -21.83 -0.92
N HIS A 87 0.07 -21.22 -1.97
CA HIS A 87 -0.26 -21.58 -3.35
C HIS A 87 0.08 -23.04 -3.66
N SER A 88 1.25 -23.50 -3.23
CA SER A 88 1.68 -24.89 -3.42
C SER A 88 0.74 -25.89 -2.74
N LEU A 89 0.19 -25.50 -1.58
CA LEU A 89 -0.70 -26.33 -0.78
C LEU A 89 -2.14 -26.39 -1.32
N TYR A 90 -2.70 -25.26 -1.78
CA TYR A 90 -4.14 -25.14 -2.03
C TYR A 90 -4.54 -25.00 -3.50
N ASP A 91 -3.69 -24.42 -4.36
CA ASP A 91 -4.08 -24.04 -5.73
C ASP A 91 -4.49 -25.24 -6.57
N LYS A 92 -3.79 -26.37 -6.43
CA LYS A 92 -4.03 -27.56 -7.26
C LYS A 92 -5.46 -28.06 -7.09
N ASN A 93 -5.91 -28.18 -5.85
CA ASN A 93 -7.26 -28.62 -5.52
C ASN A 93 -8.29 -27.56 -5.90
N PHE A 94 -8.01 -26.29 -5.62
CA PHE A 94 -8.91 -25.20 -5.96
C PHE A 94 -9.15 -25.11 -7.49
N LYS A 95 -8.09 -25.23 -8.29
CA LYS A 95 -8.18 -25.26 -9.76
C LYS A 95 -8.99 -26.45 -10.27
N LYS A 96 -8.91 -27.61 -9.61
CA LYS A 96 -9.74 -28.78 -9.95
C LYS A 96 -11.21 -28.53 -9.60
N TYR A 97 -11.49 -28.03 -8.40
CA TYR A 97 -12.84 -27.63 -8.00
C TYR A 97 -13.48 -26.64 -8.99
N LEU A 98 -12.75 -25.62 -9.43
CA LEU A 98 -13.29 -24.63 -10.38
C LEU A 98 -13.73 -25.28 -11.70
N LYS A 99 -13.03 -26.33 -12.15
CA LYS A 99 -13.33 -27.08 -13.38
C LYS A 99 -14.45 -28.10 -13.22
N THR A 100 -14.48 -28.85 -12.12
CA THR A 100 -15.38 -29.99 -11.95
C THR A 100 -16.60 -29.70 -11.08
N LYS A 101 -16.55 -28.63 -10.27
CA LYS A 101 -17.48 -28.33 -9.18
C LYS A 101 -17.58 -29.43 -8.11
N ASP A 102 -16.60 -30.33 -8.07
CA ASP A 102 -16.55 -31.42 -7.10
C ASP A 102 -16.04 -30.91 -5.74
N VAL A 103 -16.93 -30.90 -4.75
CA VAL A 103 -16.67 -30.41 -3.40
C VAL A 103 -15.61 -31.22 -2.64
N ALA A 104 -15.29 -32.44 -3.07
CA ALA A 104 -14.23 -33.24 -2.46
C ALA A 104 -12.87 -32.53 -2.49
N TYR A 105 -12.60 -31.70 -3.51
CA TYR A 105 -11.38 -30.89 -3.58
C TYR A 105 -11.35 -29.75 -2.56
N ILE A 106 -12.52 -29.21 -2.18
CA ILE A 106 -12.61 -28.21 -1.10
C ILE A 106 -12.42 -28.90 0.25
N SER A 107 -13.04 -30.06 0.47
CA SER A 107 -12.80 -30.87 1.66
C SER A 107 -11.32 -31.22 1.84
N ALA A 108 -10.63 -31.61 0.77
CA ALA A 108 -9.19 -31.86 0.81
C ALA A 108 -8.35 -30.62 1.18
N ASN A 109 -8.79 -29.41 0.83
CA ASN A 109 -8.13 -28.19 1.27
C ASN A 109 -8.35 -27.91 2.76
N ILE A 110 -9.51 -28.27 3.31
CA ILE A 110 -9.75 -28.19 4.76
C ILE A 110 -8.81 -29.15 5.49
N ASP A 111 -8.61 -30.36 4.96
CA ASP A 111 -7.65 -31.32 5.54
C ASP A 111 -6.21 -30.80 5.45
N ASN A 112 -5.83 -30.23 4.31
CA ASN A 112 -4.52 -29.59 4.14
C ASN A 112 -4.31 -28.43 5.13
N TYR A 113 -5.35 -27.66 5.43
CA TYR A 113 -5.28 -26.61 6.45
C TYR A 113 -4.98 -27.21 7.84
N ASN A 114 -5.72 -28.25 8.23
CA ASN A 114 -5.55 -28.91 9.53
C ASN A 114 -4.17 -29.56 9.67
N LEU A 115 -3.62 -30.13 8.60
CA LEU A 115 -2.32 -30.80 8.59
C LEU A 115 -1.14 -29.82 8.52
N TYR A 116 -1.25 -28.77 7.71
CA TYR A 116 -0.12 -27.91 7.35
C TYR A 116 -0.43 -26.42 7.51
N GLY A 117 -1.59 -25.98 7.02
CA GLY A 117 -1.98 -24.56 6.97
C GLY A 117 -1.89 -23.84 8.31
N LYS A 118 -2.35 -24.48 9.40
CA LYS A 118 -2.25 -23.93 10.74
C LYS A 118 -0.81 -23.60 11.13
N SER A 119 0.12 -24.53 10.92
CA SER A 119 1.54 -24.33 11.26
C SER A 119 2.19 -23.24 10.40
N ILE A 120 1.83 -23.17 9.12
CA ILE A 120 2.32 -22.13 8.19
C ILE A 120 1.87 -20.74 8.68
N ASN A 121 0.59 -20.59 9.02
CA ASN A 121 0.02 -19.35 9.55
C ASN A 121 0.63 -18.94 10.89
N GLU A 122 0.81 -19.88 11.80
CA GLU A 122 1.42 -19.64 13.11
C GLU A 122 2.89 -19.18 12.97
N LYS A 123 3.70 -19.86 12.17
CA LYS A 123 5.10 -19.48 11.89
C LYS A 123 5.20 -18.06 11.33
N ARG A 124 4.30 -17.70 10.40
CA ARG A 124 4.24 -16.35 9.84
C ARG A 124 3.96 -15.31 10.91
N LEU A 125 2.91 -15.50 11.72
CA LEU A 125 2.54 -14.55 12.78
C LEU A 125 3.65 -14.40 13.83
N GLN A 126 4.25 -15.51 14.26
CA GLN A 126 5.40 -15.52 15.18
C GLN A 126 6.59 -14.75 14.61
N TYR A 127 6.94 -14.99 13.34
CA TYR A 127 8.07 -14.34 12.69
C TYR A 127 7.84 -12.83 12.58
N ILE A 128 6.66 -12.42 12.08
CA ILE A 128 6.31 -11.00 11.95
C ILE A 128 6.33 -10.31 13.31
N ALA A 129 5.72 -10.92 14.35
CA ALA A 129 5.74 -10.39 15.70
C ALA A 129 7.17 -10.21 16.23
N LYS A 130 8.05 -11.19 16.00
CA LYS A 130 9.46 -11.13 16.39
C LYS A 130 10.19 -9.97 15.71
N VAL A 131 10.00 -9.79 14.40
CA VAL A 131 10.65 -8.68 13.67
C VAL A 131 10.11 -7.34 14.15
N ILE A 132 8.79 -7.21 14.34
CA ILE A 132 8.20 -5.97 14.85
C ILE A 132 8.70 -5.64 16.25
N ASN A 133 8.77 -6.61 17.16
CA ASN A 133 9.27 -6.38 18.51
C ASN A 133 10.75 -5.95 18.52
N LYS A 134 11.56 -6.49 17.61
CA LYS A 134 12.98 -6.15 17.52
C LYS A 134 13.20 -4.75 16.95
N ASP A 135 12.49 -4.41 15.87
CA ASP A 135 12.79 -3.24 15.03
C ASP A 135 11.61 -2.24 15.00
N PHE A 136 10.81 -2.16 16.07
CA PHE A 136 9.53 -1.44 16.11
C PHE A 136 9.60 -0.01 15.55
N TYR A 137 10.48 0.83 16.08
CA TYR A 137 10.57 2.24 15.66
C TYR A 137 11.05 2.38 14.21
N THR A 138 11.98 1.52 13.76
CA THR A 138 12.41 1.48 12.36
C THR A 138 11.25 1.14 11.43
N LEU A 139 10.37 0.22 11.82
CA LEU A 139 9.18 -0.11 11.04
C LEU A 139 8.12 0.99 11.05
N VAL A 140 7.98 1.73 12.16
CA VAL A 140 7.14 2.95 12.20
C VAL A 140 7.62 3.96 11.17
N GLU A 141 8.93 4.25 11.13
CA GLU A 141 9.50 5.17 10.15
C GLU A 141 9.33 4.68 8.70
N ALA A 142 9.65 3.40 8.45
CA ALA A 142 9.56 2.82 7.12
C ALA A 142 8.12 2.79 6.58
N SER A 143 7.15 2.40 7.41
CA SER A 143 5.73 2.38 7.05
C SER A 143 5.20 3.80 6.77
N ASN A 144 5.57 4.79 7.58
CA ASN A 144 5.21 6.18 7.36
C ASN A 144 5.79 6.72 6.04
N LYS A 145 7.04 6.40 5.73
CA LYS A 145 7.66 6.76 4.45
C LYS A 145 6.94 6.14 3.26
N LEU A 146 6.57 4.87 3.33
CA LEU A 146 5.78 4.20 2.28
C LEU A 146 4.40 4.82 2.10
N LYS A 147 3.72 5.18 3.19
CA LYS A 147 2.44 5.88 3.14
C LYS A 147 2.55 7.24 2.45
N GLN A 148 3.60 8.01 2.75
CA GLN A 148 3.87 9.28 2.09
C GLN A 148 4.14 9.10 0.59
N LEU A 149 4.91 8.09 0.20
CA LEU A 149 5.20 7.77 -1.20
C LEU A 149 3.95 7.32 -1.97
N LYS A 150 3.06 6.51 -1.36
CA LYS A 150 1.78 6.14 -1.98
C LYS A 150 0.91 7.38 -2.18
N ASN A 151 0.78 8.23 -1.16
CA ASN A 151 0.05 9.49 -1.27
C ASN A 151 0.61 10.46 -2.32
N SER A 152 1.93 10.51 -2.51
CA SER A 152 2.54 11.35 -3.55
C SER A 152 2.26 10.80 -4.94
N LYS A 153 2.40 9.48 -5.14
CA LYS A 153 2.07 8.81 -6.40
C LYS A 153 0.60 8.92 -6.76
N ASP A 154 -0.30 8.77 -5.80
CA ASP A 154 -1.74 8.92 -6.03
C ASP A 154 -2.11 10.37 -6.37
N LYS A 155 -1.43 11.35 -5.74
CA LYS A 155 -1.56 12.76 -6.14
C LYS A 155 -1.04 13.00 -7.56
N GLU A 156 0.05 12.37 -7.96
CA GLU A 156 0.57 12.45 -9.34
C GLU A 156 -0.36 11.76 -10.36
N ALA A 157 -0.89 10.58 -10.02
CA ALA A 157 -1.79 9.83 -10.89
C ALA A 157 -3.15 10.52 -11.08
N ASN A 158 -3.63 11.23 -10.05
CA ASN A 158 -4.88 12.01 -10.12
C ASN A 158 -4.67 13.42 -10.70
N LYS A 159 -3.43 13.85 -10.95
CA LYS A 159 -3.17 15.06 -11.74
C LYS A 159 -3.31 14.69 -13.22
N HIS A 160 -4.13 15.44 -13.96
CA HIS A 160 -4.08 15.39 -15.42
C HIS A 160 -2.76 16.02 -15.89
N ILE A 161 -1.70 15.21 -15.93
CA ILE A 161 -0.38 15.62 -16.39
C ILE A 161 -0.44 15.72 -17.92
N ASN A 162 -0.28 16.94 -18.41
CA ASN A 162 -0.12 17.22 -19.84
C ASN A 162 1.37 17.17 -20.17
N SER A 163 1.72 16.67 -21.35
CA SER A 163 3.09 16.67 -21.86
C SER A 163 3.13 17.39 -23.19
N ASN A 164 4.02 18.37 -23.31
CA ASN A 164 4.21 19.16 -24.52
C ASN A 164 5.69 19.44 -24.73
N THR A 165 6.10 19.64 -25.97
CA THR A 165 7.38 20.33 -26.24
C THR A 165 7.32 21.75 -25.67
N LEU A 166 8.47 22.32 -25.33
CA LEU A 166 8.53 23.71 -24.85
C LEU A 166 7.84 24.69 -25.82
N ASN A 167 7.99 24.51 -27.14
CA ASN A 167 7.35 25.38 -28.13
C ASN A 167 5.82 25.26 -28.12
N GLU A 168 5.29 24.04 -28.04
CA GLU A 168 3.84 23.81 -27.90
C GLU A 168 3.31 24.40 -26.60
N PHE A 169 4.04 24.23 -25.50
CA PHE A 169 3.66 24.80 -24.21
C PHE A 169 3.63 26.33 -24.23
N VAL A 170 4.58 26.96 -24.92
CA VAL A 170 4.61 28.43 -25.11
C VAL A 170 3.42 28.92 -25.94
N LEU A 171 2.98 28.16 -26.95
CA LEU A 171 1.77 28.49 -27.71
C LEU A 171 0.51 28.31 -26.86
N LEU A 172 0.44 27.22 -26.10
CA LEU A 172 -0.67 26.90 -25.21
C LEU A 172 -0.83 27.95 -24.11
N SER A 173 0.26 28.37 -23.47
CA SER A 173 0.23 29.34 -22.37
C SER A 173 -0.36 30.68 -22.79
N LYS A 174 -0.15 31.08 -24.05
CA LYS A 174 -0.72 32.30 -24.63
C LYS A 174 -2.22 32.20 -24.92
N SER A 175 -2.79 31.00 -25.00
CA SER A 175 -4.21 30.82 -25.32
C SER A 175 -5.13 31.34 -24.22
N GLN A 176 -6.28 31.91 -24.61
CA GLN A 176 -7.27 32.44 -23.66
C GLN A 176 -7.81 31.35 -22.73
N LYS A 177 -8.03 30.14 -23.27
CA LYS A 177 -8.48 28.97 -22.51
C LYS A 177 -7.50 28.58 -21.40
N PHE A 178 -6.19 28.60 -21.69
CA PHE A 178 -5.17 28.32 -20.70
C PHE A 178 -5.14 29.40 -19.61
N LYS A 179 -5.15 30.68 -19.99
CA LYS A 179 -5.15 31.80 -19.05
C LYS A 179 -6.33 31.75 -18.08
N GLN A 180 -7.52 31.42 -18.58
CA GLN A 180 -8.72 31.26 -17.75
C GLN A 180 -8.57 30.08 -16.78
N LYS A 181 -8.08 28.93 -17.25
CA LYS A 181 -7.83 27.77 -16.37
C LYS A 181 -6.78 28.09 -15.30
N PHE A 182 -5.69 28.76 -15.65
CA PHE A 182 -4.66 29.10 -14.67
C PHE A 182 -5.20 30.06 -13.60
N LYS A 183 -5.97 31.08 -14.01
CA LYS A 183 -6.64 32.00 -13.06
C LYS A 183 -7.56 31.27 -12.09
N TYR A 184 -8.27 30.24 -12.56
CA TYR A 184 -9.16 29.44 -11.71
C TYR A 184 -8.40 28.56 -10.71
N ASN A 185 -7.36 27.86 -11.17
CA ASN A 185 -6.63 26.89 -10.35
C ASN A 185 -5.58 27.55 -9.42
N LYS A 186 -5.19 28.82 -9.65
CA LYS A 186 -4.21 29.59 -8.85
C LYS A 186 -2.76 29.11 -8.91
N THR A 187 -2.51 27.80 -9.04
CA THR A 187 -1.15 27.25 -9.12
C THR A 187 -1.00 26.37 -10.36
N LEU A 188 0.11 26.56 -11.07
CA LEU A 188 0.57 25.74 -12.20
C LEU A 188 1.90 25.13 -11.83
N CYS A 189 2.02 23.81 -11.94
CA CYS A 189 3.29 23.12 -11.81
C CYS A 189 3.84 22.80 -13.20
N ILE A 190 5.11 23.14 -13.41
CA ILE A 190 5.90 22.85 -14.59
C ILE A 190 7.01 21.92 -14.16
N ASP A 191 7.01 20.72 -14.70
CA ASP A 191 7.98 19.69 -14.41
C ASP A 191 8.88 19.46 -15.63
N THR A 192 10.18 19.50 -15.37
CA THR A 192 11.27 19.29 -16.34
C THR A 192 12.12 18.13 -15.86
N GLU A 193 12.97 17.57 -16.72
CA GLU A 193 13.86 16.45 -16.33
C GLU A 193 14.74 16.74 -15.10
N LYS A 194 14.96 18.01 -14.75
CA LYS A 194 15.89 18.42 -13.68
C LYS A 194 15.20 19.01 -12.46
N CYS A 195 14.00 19.54 -12.60
CA CYS A 195 13.29 20.20 -11.50
C CYS A 195 11.81 20.41 -11.81
N GLN A 196 11.04 20.48 -10.72
CA GLN A 196 9.66 20.94 -10.71
C GLN A 196 9.63 22.40 -10.25
N ILE A 197 8.85 23.22 -10.96
CA ILE A 197 8.67 24.65 -10.72
C ILE A 197 7.19 24.91 -10.46
N GLU A 198 6.87 25.49 -9.31
CA GLU A 198 5.52 25.98 -9.03
C GLU A 198 5.41 27.44 -9.44
N VAL A 199 4.31 27.77 -10.11
CA VAL A 199 4.05 29.09 -10.67
C VAL A 199 2.69 29.55 -10.19
N VAL A 200 2.63 30.70 -9.52
CA VAL A 200 1.39 31.21 -8.90
C VAL A 200 0.84 32.45 -9.61
N SER A 201 1.54 32.95 -10.62
CA SER A 201 1.09 34.08 -11.44
C SER A 201 1.49 33.96 -12.90
N TYR A 202 0.78 34.67 -13.77
CA TYR A 202 1.10 34.68 -15.20
C TYR A 202 2.42 35.41 -15.49
N THR A 203 2.77 36.43 -14.69
CA THR A 203 4.05 37.13 -14.79
C THR A 203 5.22 36.18 -14.50
N GLU A 204 5.09 35.37 -13.45
CA GLU A 204 6.09 34.36 -13.09
C GLU A 204 6.19 33.28 -14.17
N LEU A 205 5.07 32.86 -14.76
CA LEU A 205 5.04 31.93 -15.88
C LEU A 205 5.86 32.44 -17.07
N GLU A 206 5.69 33.71 -17.43
CA GLU A 206 6.43 34.33 -18.53
C GLU A 206 7.94 34.35 -18.27
N ASP A 207 8.35 34.60 -17.03
CA ASP A 207 9.76 34.62 -16.64
C ASP A 207 10.38 33.22 -16.65
N VAL A 208 9.64 32.20 -16.19
CA VAL A 208 10.04 30.79 -16.30
C VAL A 208 10.20 30.40 -17.77
N ILE A 209 9.24 30.72 -18.63
CA ILE A 209 9.30 30.45 -20.07
C ILE A 209 10.52 31.12 -20.71
N LYS A 210 10.80 32.39 -20.41
CA LYS A 210 11.98 33.11 -20.92
C LYS A 210 13.27 32.44 -20.50
N LYS A 211 13.38 31.96 -19.26
CA LYS A 211 14.56 31.22 -18.76
C LYS A 211 14.72 29.88 -19.48
N LEU A 212 13.63 29.15 -19.69
CA LEU A 212 13.65 27.85 -20.38
C LEU A 212 14.06 28.01 -21.86
N LEU A 213 13.51 29.01 -22.56
CA LEU A 213 13.85 29.27 -23.98
C LEU A 213 15.32 29.65 -24.19
N LYS A 214 15.97 30.26 -23.20
CA LYS A 214 17.41 30.58 -23.25
C LYS A 214 18.30 29.33 -23.22
N SER A 215 17.80 28.18 -22.76
CA SER A 215 18.61 26.98 -22.57
C SER A 215 18.89 26.17 -23.85
N LYS A 216 18.33 26.54 -25.02
CA LYS A 216 18.54 25.90 -26.35
C LYS A 216 18.45 24.36 -26.36
N ILE A 217 17.57 23.77 -25.55
CA ILE A 217 17.33 22.32 -25.51
C ILE A 217 15.94 22.02 -26.09
N ASN A 218 15.82 20.92 -26.84
CA ASN A 218 14.55 20.35 -27.27
C ASN A 218 13.84 19.71 -26.07
N LEU A 219 13.33 20.55 -25.17
CA LEU A 219 12.85 20.15 -23.85
C LEU A 219 11.40 19.66 -23.92
N GLN A 220 11.16 18.46 -23.39
CA GLN A 220 9.82 18.01 -23.04
C GLN A 220 9.43 18.59 -21.68
N ILE A 221 8.23 19.16 -21.60
CA ILE A 221 7.67 19.75 -20.39
C ILE A 221 6.42 18.98 -20.01
N LYS A 222 6.40 18.51 -18.77
CA LYS A 222 5.19 18.03 -18.13
C LYS A 222 4.59 19.16 -17.31
N TRP A 223 3.27 19.29 -17.31
CA TRP A 223 2.62 20.35 -16.54
C TRP A 223 1.20 19.96 -16.14
N PHE A 224 0.76 20.53 -15.02
CA PHE A 224 -0.59 20.35 -14.51
C PHE A 224 -0.99 21.54 -13.63
N PHE A 225 -2.29 21.77 -13.53
CA PHE A 225 -2.83 22.72 -12.57
C PHE A 225 -3.05 22.03 -11.21
N VAL A 226 -2.88 22.80 -10.13
CA VAL A 226 -3.19 22.38 -8.76
C VAL A 226 -4.34 23.25 -8.29
N ASN A 227 -5.43 22.65 -7.82
CA ASN A 227 -6.56 23.35 -7.17
C ASN A 227 -6.28 23.61 -5.70
#